data_AF-A0A920C9T6-F1
#
_entry.id   AF-A0A920C9T6-F1
#
_cell.length_a   1.000
_cell.length_b   1.000
_cell.length_c   1.000
_cell.angle_alpha   90.00
_cell.angle_beta   90.00
_cell.angle_gamma   90.00
#
_symmetry.space_group_name_H-M   'P 1'
#
loop_
_entity.id
_entity.type
_entity.pdbx_description
1 polymer ?
#
loop_
_entity_poly.entity_id
_entity_poly.type
_entity_poly.pdbx_seq_one_letter_code
_entity_poly.pdbx_strand_id
1 'polypeptide(L)' 'MANISAQRAELRIDDYLDLLNLAKRLDDARWQKEIIRKLERLQSRQQAFALKS' A
#
# COMPACT_ATOMS: atom_id res chain seq x y z
N MET A 1 8.45 22.97 -19.80
CA MET A 1 7.45 22.73 -18.73
C MET A 1 7.07 21.26 -18.78
N ALA A 2 7.64 20.43 -17.90
CA ALA A 2 7.34 19.00 -17.89
C ALA A 2 5.95 18.79 -17.28
N ASN A 3 5.01 18.30 -18.09
CA ASN A 3 3.72 17.82 -17.62
C ASN A 3 4.00 16.59 -16.75
N ILE A 4 4.08 16.76 -15.43
CA ILE A 4 4.12 15.63 -14.49
C ILE A 4 2.70 15.07 -14.47
N SER A 5 2.35 14.35 -15.54
CA SER A 5 1.31 13.35 -15.47
C SER A 5 1.61 12.51 -14.24
N ALA A 6 0.66 12.45 -13.31
CA ALA A 6 0.74 11.63 -12.12
C ALA A 6 0.88 10.17 -12.56
N GLN A 7 2.10 9.76 -12.90
CA GLN A 7 2.47 8.38 -13.10
C GLN A 7 2.14 7.74 -11.78
N ARG A 8 1.07 6.94 -11.83
CA ARG A 8 0.51 6.26 -10.69
C ARG A 8 1.66 5.44 -10.12
N ALA A 9 2.30 5.94 -9.07
CA ALA A 9 3.39 5.23 -8.43
C ALA A 9 2.79 3.91 -7.96
N GLU A 10 3.10 2.84 -8.65
CA GLU A 10 2.67 1.50 -8.29
C GLU A 10 3.51 1.09 -7.10
N LEU A 11 3.05 1.55 -5.92
CA LEU A 11 3.64 1.18 -4.65
C LEU A 11 3.59 -0.34 -4.53
N ARG A 12 4.76 -0.95 -4.40
CA ARG A 12 4.94 -2.37 -4.15
C ARG A 12 4.57 -2.67 -2.70
N ILE A 13 4.36 -3.94 -2.38
CA ILE A 13 4.07 -4.37 -1.01
C ILE A 13 5.19 -3.90 -0.07
N ASP A 14 6.44 -3.99 -0.51
CA ASP A 14 7.62 -3.56 0.26
C ASP A 14 7.53 -2.08 0.67
N ASP A 15 7.10 -1.19 -0.23
CA ASP A 15 6.92 0.24 0.07
C ASP A 15 5.89 0.47 1.18
N TYR A 16 4.78 -0.30 1.18
CA TYR A 16 3.78 -0.23 2.24
C TYR A 16 4.31 -0.72 3.59
N LEU A 17 5.24 -1.68 3.60
CA LEU A 17 5.88 -2.15 4.84
C LEU A 17 6.81 -1.09 5.42
N ASP A 18 7.56 -0.38 4.57
CA ASP A 18 8.40 0.74 5.00
C ASP A 18 7.55 1.89 5.57
N LEU A 19 6.45 2.23 4.91
CA LEU A 19 5.50 3.23 5.43
C LEU A 19 4.87 2.78 6.76
N LEU A 20 4.57 1.49 6.93
CA LEU A 20 4.04 0.96 8.18
C LEU A 20 5.07 1.07 9.31
N ASN A 21 6.34 0.78 9.02
CA ASN A 21 7.42 0.94 9.98
C ASN A 21 7.62 2.40 10.38
N LEU A 22 7.49 3.33 9.44
CA LEU A 22 7.52 4.76 9.73
C LEU A 22 6.34 5.18 10.62
N ALA A 23 5.12 4.76 10.27
CA ALA A 23 3.92 5.06 11.05
C ALA A 23 4.00 4.51 12.50
N LYS A 24 4.64 3.34 12.69
CA LYS A 24 4.95 2.79 14.02
C LYS A 24 5.94 3.63 14.80
N ARG A 25 7.02 4.10 14.15
CA ARG A 25 8.03 4.97 14.79
C ARG A 25 7.46 6.31 15.22
N LEU A 26 6.44 6.81 14.53
CA LEU A 26 5.73 8.04 14.84
C LEU A 26 4.54 7.84 15.81
N ASP A 27 4.27 6.60 16.22
CA ASP A 27 3.10 6.20 17.02
C ASP A 27 1.74 6.64 16.41
N ASP A 28 1.67 6.77 15.08
CA ASP A 28 0.45 7.15 14.37
C ASP A 28 -0.45 5.93 14.15
N ALA A 29 -1.26 5.61 15.16
CA ALA A 29 -2.18 4.48 15.13
C ALA A 29 -3.25 4.57 14.03
N ARG A 30 -3.61 5.80 13.57
CA ARG A 30 -4.58 5.97 12.49
C ARG A 30 -3.94 5.58 11.16
N TRP A 31 -2.75 6.09 10.89
CA TRP A 31 -2.04 5.81 9.66
C TRP A 31 -1.65 4.33 9.54
N GLN A 32 -1.22 3.71 10.64
CA GLN A 32 -0.97 2.26 10.70
C GLN A 32 -2.20 1.44 10.26
N LYS A 33 -3.39 1.77 10.79
CA LYS A 33 -4.65 1.09 10.41
C LYS A 33 -5.00 1.28 8.94
N GLU A 34 -4.73 2.46 8.37
CA GLU A 34 -5.00 2.73 6.95
C GLU A 34 -4.07 1.93 6.02
N ILE A 35 -2.78 1.82 6.38
CA ILE A 35 -1.80 1.02 5.62
C ILE A 35 -2.19 -0.47 5.67
N ILE A 36 -2.50 -1.01 6.85
CA ILE A 36 -2.92 -2.41 7.01
C ILE A 36 -4.16 -2.72 6.17
N ARG A 37 -5.19 -1.87 6.23
CA ARG A 37 -6.41 -2.04 5.40
C ARG A 37 -6.12 -2.03 3.90
N LYS A 38 -5.15 -1.24 3.45
CA LYS A 38 -4.74 -1.21 2.03
C LYS A 38 -4.02 -2.51 1.65
N LEU A 39 -3.11 -3.00 2.49
CA LEU A 39 -2.40 -4.27 2.30
C LEU A 39 -3.38 -5.47 2.22
N GLU A 40 -4.34 -5.56 3.14
CA GLU A 40 -5.36 -6.62 3.14
C GLU A 40 -6.18 -6.64 1.84
N ARG A 41 -6.56 -5.45 1.33
CA ARG A 41 -7.29 -5.33 0.06
C ARG A 41 -6.42 -5.75 -1.13
N LEU A 42 -5.13 -5.43 -1.12
CA LEU A 42 -4.21 -5.84 -2.18
C LEU A 42 -4.03 -7.36 -2.18
N GLN A 43 -3.85 -7.96 -1.01
CA GLN A 43 -3.77 -9.42 -0.85
C GLN A 43 -5.05 -10.11 -1.31
N SER A 44 -6.22 -9.58 -0.91
CA SER A 44 -7.52 -10.12 -1.34
C SER A 44 -7.71 -10.06 -2.86
N ARG A 45 -7.24 -8.97 -3.50
CA ARG A 45 -7.26 -8.84 -4.97
C ARG A 45 -6.33 -9.83 -5.66
N GLN A 46 -5.13 -10.06 -5.12
CA GLN A 46 -4.19 -11.05 -5.65
C GLN A 46 -4.75 -12.48 -5.53
N GLN A 47 -5.35 -12.83 -4.38
CA GLN A 47 -5.97 -14.13 -4.18
C GLN A 47 -7.19 -14.34 -5.09
N ALA A 48 -8.03 -13.33 -5.27
CA ALA A 48 -9.16 -13.40 -6.18
C ALA A 48 -8.75 -13.55 -7.66
N PHE A 49 -7.58 -13.03 -8.04
CA PHE A 49 -7.01 -13.25 -9.36
C PHE A 49 -6.48 -14.69 -9.52
N ALA A 50 -5.75 -15.19 -8.53
CA ALA A 50 -5.20 -16.55 -8.53
C ALA A 50 -6.27 -17.65 -8.59
N LEU A 51 -7.44 -17.44 -7.97
CA LEU A 51 -8.56 -18.40 -8.01
C LEU A 51 -9.37 -18.37 -9.32
N LYS A 52 -9.15 -17.36 -10.18
CA LYS A 52 -9.82 -17.22 -11.48
C LYS A 52 -8.91 -17.60 -12.67
N SER A 53 -7.68 -18.03 -12.39
CA SER A 53 -6.63 -18.35 -13.37
C SER A 53 -6.55 -19.85 -13.65
#